data_AF-A0A3S2W2C9-F1
#
_entry.id   AF-A0A3S2W2C9-F1
#
_cell.length_a   1.000
_cell.length_b   1.000
_cell.length_c   1.000
_cell.angle_alpha   90.00
_cell.angle_beta   90.00
_cell.angle_gamma   90.00
#
_symmetry.space_group_name_H-M   'P 1'
#
loop_
_entity.id
_entity.type
_entity.pdbx_description
1 polymer ?
#
loop_
_entity_poly.entity_id
_entity_poly.type
_entity_poly.pdbx_seq_one_letter_code
_entity_poly.pdbx_strand_id
1 'polypeptide(L)'
;MQQRIPIWLFLLCLLLWLLFTVAFGWSIKSTIAGSDKSGWFGEAAVHVASFPTTTKEVVHELLSFVSGAYEDEPVRTPRPAGVDYSGFTPVPDAPSLKLNGLVMEADPTKMASGWRALIGAFDINGSIENAVLLLSPDLKLVKSWILDEVSVGEVTPRPKHRKFVHGVEIFPDGSIVFTFDGSVSIQKFTACGERDWTTPGHFHHAVTADIDGKSVWTFFDPETITQVSVSDGSILDQISLAEIISANPTIDVLEVRRKHSDDLGGNSRNTTGTWLQDAIHFNDVDPLPASIANQFDSFEAGDLLISARSLNLVFVLDRKSHKIKWWRVGATQRQHDPDWLPDGRISIFNNRMSRDFSEIVAIDPDTFETSVLVDGNDYGFYSRIRGKAQIIENGSIFVTSAQQGEAFEVDSNGEVVFKVANMKPGTNDTNYVVSEMKWLPQDFFDERIFECRTQE
;
A
#
# COMPACT_ATOMS: atom_id res chain seq x y z
N MET A 1 -0.82 45.90 -37.89
CA MET A 1 -1.69 45.16 -38.83
C MET A 1 -2.58 44.22 -38.02
N GLN A 2 -3.89 44.49 -37.94
CA GLN A 2 -4.85 43.53 -37.40
C GLN A 2 -5.08 42.44 -38.47
N GLN A 3 -4.45 41.28 -38.30
CA GLN A 3 -4.81 40.12 -39.13
C GLN A 3 -6.20 39.66 -38.71
N ARG A 4 -7.17 39.79 -39.61
CA ARG A 4 -8.54 39.30 -39.40
C ARG A 4 -8.59 37.84 -39.84
N ILE A 5 -8.91 36.93 -38.92
CA ILE A 5 -9.16 35.53 -39.24
C ILE A 5 -10.49 35.45 -40.01
N PRO A 6 -10.54 34.83 -41.20
CA PRO A 6 -11.80 34.65 -41.92
C PRO A 6 -12.78 33.82 -41.09
N ILE A 7 -14.04 34.27 -41.02
CA ILE A 7 -15.11 33.60 -40.24
C ILE A 7 -15.25 32.13 -40.65
N TRP A 8 -15.12 31.81 -41.94
CA TRP A 8 -15.20 30.43 -42.42
C TRP A 8 -14.10 29.53 -41.86
N LEU A 9 -12.88 30.08 -41.66
CA LEU A 9 -11.76 29.33 -41.11
C LEU A 9 -11.98 29.06 -39.62
N PHE A 10 -12.51 30.04 -38.89
CA PHE A 10 -12.93 29.84 -37.50
C PHE A 10 -14.03 28.78 -37.38
N LEU A 11 -15.08 28.87 -38.21
CA LEU A 11 -16.17 27.91 -38.22
C LEU A 11 -15.71 26.49 -38.61
N LEU A 12 -14.77 26.38 -39.55
CA LEU A 12 -14.16 25.10 -39.92
C LEU A 12 -13.36 24.50 -38.76
N CYS A 13 -12.53 25.31 -38.09
CA CYS A 13 -11.78 24.85 -36.92
C CYS A 13 -12.71 24.41 -35.78
N LEU A 14 -13.79 25.17 -35.53
CA LEU A 14 -14.80 24.82 -34.53
C LEU A 14 -15.49 23.50 -34.86
N LEU A 15 -15.86 23.29 -36.13
CA LEU A 15 -16.46 22.03 -36.59
C LEU A 15 -15.50 20.84 -36.42
N LEU A 16 -14.25 21.00 -36.84
CA LEU A 16 -13.23 19.95 -36.69
C LEU A 16 -12.96 19.62 -35.22
N TRP A 17 -12.94 20.64 -34.35
CA TRP A 17 -12.80 20.45 -32.91
C TRP A 17 -13.98 19.71 -32.28
N LEU A 18 -15.23 20.05 -32.67
CA LEU A 18 -16.43 19.33 -32.21
C LEU A 18 -16.42 17.87 -32.66
N LEU A 19 -16.10 17.62 -33.93
CA LEU A 19 -16.00 16.26 -34.48
C LEU A 19 -14.90 15.45 -33.79
N PHE A 20 -13.73 16.05 -33.56
CA PHE A 20 -12.64 15.44 -32.82
C PHE A 20 -13.06 15.10 -31.39
N THR A 21 -13.72 16.02 -30.69
CA THR A 21 -14.15 15.80 -29.30
C THR A 21 -15.12 14.63 -29.18
N VAL A 22 -16.08 14.54 -30.11
CA VAL A 22 -17.03 13.41 -30.16
C VAL A 22 -16.31 12.10 -30.48
N ALA A 23 -15.41 12.09 -31.46
CA ALA A 23 -14.64 10.91 -31.83
C ALA A 23 -13.70 10.45 -30.70
N PHE A 24 -13.06 11.38 -30.02
CA PHE A 24 -12.19 11.15 -28.87
C PHE A 24 -12.98 10.56 -27.69
N GLY A 25 -14.11 11.18 -27.33
CA GLY A 25 -14.99 10.67 -26.27
C GLY A 25 -15.59 9.30 -26.60
N TRP A 26 -15.97 9.06 -27.86
CA TRP A 26 -16.42 7.75 -28.32
C TRP A 26 -15.31 6.70 -28.25
N SER A 27 -14.08 7.06 -28.65
CA SER A 27 -12.91 6.17 -28.60
C SER A 27 -12.58 5.74 -27.17
N ILE A 28 -12.58 6.68 -26.22
CA ILE A 28 -12.40 6.38 -24.78
C ILE A 28 -13.47 5.42 -24.30
N LYS A 29 -14.75 5.74 -24.55
CA LYS A 29 -15.88 4.92 -24.12
C LYS A 29 -15.84 3.52 -24.72
N SER A 30 -15.52 3.41 -26.01
CA SER A 30 -15.41 2.14 -26.74
C SER A 30 -14.30 1.26 -26.15
N THR A 31 -13.15 1.87 -25.86
CA THR A 31 -11.97 1.16 -25.33
C THR A 31 -12.21 0.71 -23.88
N ILE A 32 -12.75 1.58 -23.01
CA ILE A 32 -13.11 1.24 -21.63
C ILE A 32 -14.22 0.15 -21.57
N ALA A 33 -15.12 0.13 -22.55
CA ALA A 33 -16.15 -0.90 -22.66
C ALA A 33 -15.65 -2.23 -23.25
N GLY A 34 -14.34 -2.40 -23.45
CA GLY A 34 -13.72 -3.64 -23.93
C GLY A 34 -13.93 -3.89 -25.43
N SER A 35 -14.06 -2.84 -26.25
CA SER A 35 -14.18 -2.97 -27.71
C SER A 35 -12.90 -2.57 -28.44
N ASP A 36 -12.39 -3.47 -29.26
CA ASP A 36 -11.13 -3.33 -30.02
C ASP A 36 -11.23 -2.35 -31.21
N LYS A 37 -12.39 -1.72 -31.43
CA LYS A 37 -12.71 -0.94 -32.64
C LYS A 37 -11.87 0.33 -32.81
N SER A 38 -11.31 0.84 -31.72
CA SER A 38 -10.48 2.05 -31.66
C SER A 38 -8.98 1.76 -31.74
N GLY A 39 -8.56 0.49 -31.58
CA GLY A 39 -7.16 0.05 -31.61
C GLY A 39 -6.24 0.91 -30.75
N TRP A 40 -5.03 1.16 -31.24
CA TRP A 40 -4.00 1.97 -30.57
C TRP A 40 -4.46 3.40 -30.24
N PHE A 41 -5.37 3.98 -31.04
CA PHE A 41 -5.91 5.32 -30.79
C PHE A 41 -6.85 5.32 -29.56
N GLY A 42 -7.54 4.20 -29.33
CA GLY A 42 -8.35 3.98 -28.14
C GLY A 42 -7.52 3.96 -26.86
N GLU A 43 -6.47 3.16 -26.85
CA GLU A 43 -5.53 3.05 -25.73
C GLU A 43 -4.87 4.40 -25.43
N ALA A 44 -4.38 5.09 -26.46
CA ALA A 44 -3.81 6.43 -26.32
C ALA A 44 -4.83 7.44 -25.77
N ALA A 45 -6.08 7.41 -26.25
CA ALA A 45 -7.13 8.32 -25.79
C ALA A 45 -7.53 8.06 -24.33
N VAL A 46 -7.61 6.78 -23.92
CA VAL A 46 -7.85 6.40 -22.52
C VAL A 46 -6.70 6.86 -21.64
N HIS A 47 -5.45 6.64 -22.06
CA HIS A 47 -4.29 7.15 -21.34
C HIS A 47 -4.39 8.66 -21.14
N VAL A 48 -4.55 9.44 -22.21
CA VAL A 48 -4.70 10.92 -22.15
C VAL A 48 -5.84 11.35 -21.23
N ALA A 49 -6.98 10.66 -21.25
CA ALA A 49 -8.13 10.99 -20.42
C ALA A 49 -8.03 10.50 -18.97
N SER A 50 -7.19 9.51 -18.69
CA SER A 50 -7.03 8.88 -17.37
C SER A 50 -6.02 9.59 -16.47
N PHE A 51 -5.25 10.57 -16.96
CA PHE A 51 -4.26 11.30 -16.17
C PHE A 51 -4.92 12.29 -15.20
N PRO A 52 -4.75 12.12 -13.88
CA PRO A 52 -5.26 13.04 -12.88
C PRO A 52 -4.12 13.97 -12.42
N THR A 53 -3.70 14.91 -13.26
CA THR A 53 -2.75 15.98 -12.88
C THR A 53 -2.96 17.25 -13.68
N THR A 54 -2.36 18.34 -13.21
CA THR A 54 -2.39 19.68 -13.78
C THR A 54 -1.98 19.66 -15.26
N THR A 55 -2.75 20.32 -16.14
CA THR A 55 -2.55 20.37 -17.61
C THR A 55 -1.11 20.69 -18.05
N LYS A 56 -0.35 21.41 -17.22
CA LYS A 56 1.05 21.77 -17.49
C LYS A 56 2.01 20.56 -17.48
N GLU A 57 1.83 19.63 -16.55
CA GLU A 57 2.69 18.43 -16.43
C GLU A 57 2.41 17.46 -17.57
N VAL A 58 1.14 17.31 -17.93
CA VAL A 58 0.68 16.52 -19.08
C VAL A 58 1.27 17.04 -20.39
N VAL A 59 1.24 18.35 -20.62
CA VAL A 59 1.82 18.97 -21.82
C VAL A 59 3.34 18.79 -21.83
N HIS A 60 4.01 18.91 -20.68
CA HIS A 60 5.44 18.69 -20.58
C HIS A 60 5.83 17.24 -20.88
N GLU A 61 5.11 16.26 -20.32
CA GLU A 61 5.37 14.83 -20.51
C GLU A 61 5.10 14.40 -21.97
N LEU A 62 4.00 14.85 -22.57
CA LEU A 62 3.71 14.65 -24.00
C LEU A 62 4.75 15.29 -24.92
N LEU A 63 5.16 16.53 -24.65
CA LEU A 63 6.20 17.20 -25.43
C LEU A 63 7.57 16.51 -25.25
N SER A 64 7.88 16.02 -24.06
CA SER A 64 9.09 15.24 -23.79
C SER A 64 9.09 13.91 -24.54
N PHE A 65 7.94 13.23 -24.61
CA PHE A 65 7.76 12.01 -25.39
C PHE A 65 7.93 12.26 -26.90
N VAL A 66 7.32 13.32 -27.42
CA VAL A 66 7.43 13.71 -28.85
C VAL A 66 8.83 14.19 -29.22
N SER A 67 9.56 14.83 -28.29
CA SER A 67 10.93 15.31 -28.50
C SER A 67 12.01 14.26 -28.22
N GLY A 68 11.65 13.08 -27.72
CA GLY A 68 12.61 12.04 -27.31
C GLY A 68 13.34 12.34 -26.00
N ALA A 69 12.90 13.34 -25.24
CA ALA A 69 13.43 13.75 -23.94
C ALA A 69 12.61 13.20 -22.75
N TYR A 70 11.78 12.17 -22.98
CA TYR A 70 11.02 11.51 -21.91
C TYR A 70 11.98 10.81 -20.96
N GLU A 71 12.00 11.26 -19.71
CA GLU A 71 12.71 10.58 -18.62
C GLU A 71 11.71 9.74 -17.82
N ASP A 72 11.92 8.43 -17.83
CA ASP A 72 11.10 7.46 -17.10
C ASP A 72 11.34 7.63 -15.58
N GLU A 73 10.53 8.47 -14.93
CA GLU A 73 10.78 8.87 -13.55
C GLU A 73 10.43 7.78 -12.52
N PRO A 74 11.26 7.63 -11.46
CA PRO A 74 10.96 6.73 -10.36
C PRO A 74 9.67 7.05 -9.61
N VAL A 75 9.12 6.02 -8.92
CA VAL A 75 8.06 6.18 -7.92
C VAL A 75 8.55 7.15 -6.84
N ARG A 76 7.76 8.21 -6.63
CA ARG A 76 8.07 9.29 -5.69
C ARG A 76 6.76 9.87 -5.16
N THR A 77 6.88 10.66 -4.11
CA THR A 77 5.74 11.34 -3.50
C THR A 77 6.09 12.80 -3.18
N PRO A 78 5.11 13.73 -3.16
CA PRO A 78 5.38 15.11 -2.79
C PRO A 78 5.98 15.21 -1.39
N ARG A 79 7.00 16.04 -1.24
CA ARG A 79 7.53 16.41 0.08
C ARG A 79 6.53 17.36 0.76
N PRO A 80 6.21 17.16 2.04
CA PRO A 80 5.37 18.09 2.80
C PRO A 80 5.91 19.53 2.73
N ALA A 81 5.03 20.47 2.37
CA ALA A 81 5.41 21.88 2.31
C ALA A 81 5.54 22.46 3.72
N GLY A 82 6.58 23.27 3.96
CA GLY A 82 6.76 23.99 5.22
C GLY A 82 7.31 23.16 6.38
N VAL A 83 7.68 21.90 6.16
CA VAL A 83 8.41 21.10 7.16
C VAL A 83 9.88 21.52 7.16
N ASP A 84 10.40 21.85 8.34
CA ASP A 84 11.82 22.13 8.54
C ASP A 84 12.57 20.82 8.84
N TYR A 85 13.48 20.45 7.95
CA TYR A 85 14.35 19.28 8.12
C TYR A 85 15.76 19.65 8.58
N SER A 86 16.00 20.89 9.00
CA SER A 86 17.33 21.35 9.43
C SER A 86 17.87 20.61 10.65
N GLY A 87 16.99 20.08 11.51
CA GLY A 87 17.33 19.23 12.66
C GLY A 87 17.60 17.76 12.31
N PHE A 88 17.33 17.34 11.07
CA PHE A 88 17.51 15.97 10.66
C PHE A 88 18.98 15.69 10.32
N THR A 89 19.43 14.50 10.69
CA THR A 89 20.78 14.00 10.40
C THR A 89 20.69 12.80 9.45
N PRO A 90 21.66 12.59 8.55
CA PRO A 90 21.69 11.38 7.74
C PRO A 90 21.64 10.12 8.61
N VAL A 91 20.83 9.13 8.21
CA VAL A 91 20.87 7.82 8.85
C VAL A 91 22.28 7.23 8.67
N PRO A 92 22.97 6.77 9.73
CA PRO A 92 24.30 6.20 9.62
C PRO A 92 24.33 5.04 8.62
N ASP A 93 25.19 5.16 7.62
CA ASP A 93 25.37 4.16 6.58
C ASP A 93 26.24 2.99 7.07
N ALA A 94 26.29 1.92 6.27
CA ALA A 94 27.21 0.82 6.49
C ALA A 94 28.39 0.94 5.51
N PRO A 95 29.61 0.43 5.84
CA PRO A 95 30.78 0.60 4.98
C PRO A 95 30.59 0.19 3.51
N SER A 96 29.74 -0.80 3.25
CA SER A 96 29.44 -1.33 1.91
C SER A 96 28.17 -0.75 1.26
N LEU A 97 27.42 0.11 1.97
CA LEU A 97 26.10 0.56 1.55
C LEU A 97 25.90 2.03 1.92
N LYS A 98 25.96 2.92 0.93
CA LYS A 98 25.69 4.35 1.09
C LYS A 98 24.20 4.64 0.89
N LEU A 99 23.60 5.28 1.88
CA LEU A 99 22.22 5.77 1.82
C LEU A 99 22.22 7.26 1.47
N ASN A 100 21.59 7.63 0.35
CA ASN A 100 21.45 9.04 -0.02
C ASN A 100 20.03 9.53 0.27
N GLY A 101 19.92 10.68 0.96
CA GLY A 101 18.63 11.35 1.20
C GLY A 101 17.79 10.77 2.33
N LEU A 102 18.14 9.61 2.89
CA LEU A 102 17.49 9.10 4.10
C LEU A 102 18.04 9.83 5.34
N VAL A 103 17.18 10.62 5.97
CA VAL A 103 17.53 11.45 7.12
C VAL A 103 16.57 11.20 8.28
N MET A 104 17.04 11.36 9.51
CA MET A 104 16.27 11.13 10.73
C MET A 104 16.51 12.20 11.80
N GLU A 105 15.51 12.39 12.64
CA GLU A 105 15.58 13.08 13.92
C GLU A 105 15.14 12.09 15.01
N ALA A 106 15.83 12.10 16.15
CA ALA A 106 15.63 11.10 17.19
C ALA A 106 15.99 11.63 18.57
N ASP A 107 15.20 11.23 19.58
CA ASP A 107 15.54 11.31 21.00
C ASP A 107 15.73 9.87 21.54
N PRO A 108 16.97 9.34 21.52
CA PRO A 108 17.27 7.99 21.98
C PRO A 108 16.90 7.72 23.44
N THR A 109 16.66 8.76 24.25
CA THR A 109 16.32 8.61 25.66
C THR A 109 14.83 8.34 25.88
N LYS A 110 13.98 8.65 24.89
CA LYS A 110 12.52 8.47 24.96
C LYS A 110 11.98 7.40 24.02
N MET A 111 12.66 7.18 22.90
CA MET A 111 12.29 6.15 21.93
C MET A 111 12.13 4.77 22.57
N ALA A 112 11.16 4.00 22.08
CA ALA A 112 11.05 2.59 22.40
C ALA A 112 12.31 1.85 21.93
N SER A 113 12.91 1.11 22.85
CA SER A 113 14.09 0.32 22.53
C SER A 113 13.71 -0.91 21.72
N GLY A 114 14.41 -1.17 20.62
CA GLY A 114 14.09 -2.26 19.70
C GLY A 114 14.62 -1.96 18.29
N TRP A 115 14.50 -2.94 17.41
CA TRP A 115 14.90 -2.77 16.02
C TRP A 115 13.84 -1.96 15.25
N ARG A 116 14.28 -1.23 14.22
CA ARG A 116 13.40 -0.56 13.27
C ARG A 116 13.72 -1.06 11.87
N ALA A 117 12.76 -1.74 11.24
CA ALA A 117 12.86 -2.14 9.85
C ALA A 117 12.13 -1.10 8.98
N LEU A 118 12.89 -0.31 8.24
CA LEU A 118 12.36 0.64 7.26
C LEU A 118 12.23 -0.04 5.90
N ILE A 119 11.04 0.01 5.32
CA ILE A 119 10.72 -0.71 4.08
C ILE A 119 10.25 0.32 3.06
N GLY A 120 10.72 0.23 1.83
CA GLY A 120 10.37 1.17 0.78
C GLY A 120 11.37 1.20 -0.37
N ALA A 121 11.37 2.30 -1.12
CA ALA A 121 12.34 2.55 -2.18
C ALA A 121 13.38 3.58 -1.71
N PHE A 122 14.66 3.27 -1.77
CA PHE A 122 15.75 4.11 -1.25
C PHE A 122 16.81 4.33 -2.32
N ASP A 123 17.50 5.47 -2.26
CA ASP A 123 18.75 5.64 -3.02
C ASP A 123 19.89 4.96 -2.27
N ILE A 124 20.33 3.82 -2.83
CA ILE A 124 21.39 2.99 -2.30
C ILE A 124 22.52 2.99 -3.34
N ASN A 125 23.72 3.45 -2.92
CA ASN A 125 24.89 3.54 -3.79
C ASN A 125 24.66 4.33 -5.10
N GLY A 126 23.73 5.30 -5.10
CA GLY A 126 23.40 6.12 -6.26
C GLY A 126 22.36 5.51 -7.21
N SER A 127 21.71 4.42 -6.81
CA SER A 127 20.62 3.79 -7.56
C SER A 127 19.39 3.61 -6.67
N ILE A 128 18.20 3.74 -7.26
CA ILE A 128 16.97 3.42 -6.53
C ILE A 128 16.81 1.89 -6.40
N GLU A 129 16.69 1.45 -5.16
CA GLU A 129 16.46 0.06 -4.78
C GLU A 129 15.22 -0.04 -3.89
N ASN A 130 14.39 -1.07 -4.10
CA ASN A 130 13.42 -1.44 -3.07
C ASN A 130 14.17 -2.25 -2.01
N ALA A 131 14.00 -1.92 -0.74
CA ALA A 131 14.76 -2.57 0.31
C ALA A 131 14.02 -2.65 1.65
N VAL A 132 14.51 -3.54 2.51
CA VAL A 132 14.33 -3.47 3.96
C VAL A 132 15.67 -3.00 4.55
N LEU A 133 15.66 -1.90 5.30
CA LEU A 133 16.81 -1.37 6.03
C LEU A 133 16.58 -1.61 7.53
N LEU A 134 17.43 -2.42 8.16
CA LEU A 134 17.32 -2.75 9.58
C LEU A 134 18.24 -1.86 10.41
N LEU A 135 17.63 -1.03 11.24
CA LEU A 135 18.31 -0.21 12.23
C LEU A 135 18.30 -0.90 13.58
N SER A 136 19.46 -0.93 14.22
CA SER A 136 19.62 -1.32 15.63
C SER A 136 18.89 -0.37 16.58
N PRO A 137 18.72 -0.74 17.86
CA PRO A 137 18.20 0.17 18.89
C PRO A 137 18.97 1.50 18.98
N ASP A 138 20.25 1.50 18.66
CA ASP A 138 21.11 2.70 18.60
C ASP A 138 21.04 3.44 17.24
N LEU A 139 20.06 3.11 16.40
CA LEU A 139 19.82 3.69 15.08
C LEU A 139 20.96 3.53 14.06
N LYS A 140 21.84 2.53 14.25
CA LYS A 140 22.84 2.15 13.25
C LYS A 140 22.24 1.16 12.27
N LEU A 141 22.46 1.36 10.96
CA LEU A 141 22.16 0.36 9.94
C LEU A 141 23.03 -0.88 10.17
N VAL A 142 22.40 -2.00 10.51
CA VAL A 142 23.09 -3.28 10.74
C VAL A 142 22.95 -4.23 9.57
N LYS A 143 21.88 -4.09 8.79
CA LYS A 143 21.56 -5.01 7.69
C LYS A 143 20.61 -4.37 6.69
N SER A 144 20.67 -4.85 5.45
CA SER A 144 19.73 -4.50 4.40
C SER A 144 19.41 -5.72 3.53
N TRP A 145 18.17 -5.80 3.05
CA TRP A 145 17.79 -6.73 1.98
C TRP A 145 17.38 -5.91 0.76
N ILE A 146 18.07 -6.09 -0.36
CA ILE A 146 17.70 -5.46 -1.63
C ILE A 146 16.64 -6.36 -2.28
N LEU A 147 15.41 -5.87 -2.35
CA LEU A 147 14.24 -6.62 -2.80
C LEU A 147 14.04 -6.43 -4.30
N ASP A 148 14.22 -7.51 -5.07
CA ASP A 148 13.91 -7.55 -6.50
C ASP A 148 12.74 -8.50 -6.79
N GLU A 149 12.22 -8.44 -8.01
CA GLU A 149 11.26 -9.41 -8.55
C GLU A 149 11.80 -9.92 -9.88
N VAL A 150 11.64 -11.21 -10.11
CA VAL A 150 12.06 -11.87 -11.36
C VAL A 150 10.89 -12.11 -12.30
N SER A 151 11.22 -12.28 -13.58
CA SER A 151 10.26 -12.77 -14.57
C SER A 151 9.78 -14.16 -14.22
N VAL A 152 8.50 -14.39 -14.43
CA VAL A 152 7.86 -15.68 -14.16
C VAL A 152 7.09 -16.10 -15.41
N GLY A 153 7.55 -17.19 -16.04
CA GLY A 153 7.09 -17.56 -17.37
C GLY A 153 7.38 -16.46 -18.39
N GLU A 154 6.34 -15.99 -19.09
CA GLU A 154 6.44 -14.90 -20.08
C GLU A 154 6.18 -13.50 -19.47
N VAL A 155 5.76 -13.44 -18.20
CA VAL A 155 5.43 -12.17 -17.54
C VAL A 155 6.69 -11.56 -16.96
N THR A 156 7.01 -10.34 -17.40
CA THR A 156 8.17 -9.58 -16.92
C THR A 156 7.70 -8.53 -15.92
N PRO A 157 8.35 -8.41 -14.75
CA PRO A 157 8.02 -7.38 -13.77
C PRO A 157 8.32 -5.99 -14.31
N ARG A 158 7.67 -4.98 -13.72
CA ARG A 158 8.01 -3.58 -13.99
C ARG A 158 9.47 -3.31 -13.57
N PRO A 159 10.16 -2.34 -14.21
CA PRO A 159 11.47 -1.90 -13.77
C PRO A 159 11.47 -1.49 -12.29
N LYS A 160 12.54 -1.80 -11.54
CA LYS A 160 12.62 -1.59 -10.09
C LYS A 160 12.26 -0.17 -9.62
N HIS A 161 12.60 0.86 -10.40
CA HIS A 161 12.28 2.26 -10.10
C HIS A 161 10.79 2.61 -10.27
N ARG A 162 10.03 1.77 -10.98
CA ARG A 162 8.57 1.86 -11.16
C ARG A 162 7.80 0.92 -10.22
N LYS A 163 8.49 0.23 -9.31
CA LYS A 163 7.87 -0.67 -8.33
C LYS A 163 7.77 -0.02 -6.97
N PHE A 164 6.83 -0.53 -6.20
CA PHE A 164 6.62 -0.16 -4.82
C PHE A 164 6.43 -1.44 -4.02
N VAL A 165 7.40 -1.77 -3.17
CA VAL A 165 7.27 -2.89 -2.23
C VAL A 165 6.11 -2.60 -1.28
N HIS A 166 5.22 -3.57 -1.11
CA HIS A 166 4.00 -3.42 -0.32
C HIS A 166 3.52 -4.79 0.13
N GLY A 167 3.46 -5.01 1.45
CA GLY A 167 3.32 -6.34 2.02
C GLY A 167 4.70 -6.97 2.20
N VAL A 168 5.22 -6.83 3.41
CA VAL A 168 6.49 -7.43 3.83
C VAL A 168 6.32 -8.04 5.21
N GLU A 169 6.67 -9.32 5.34
CA GLU A 169 6.75 -10.00 6.63
C GLU A 169 8.18 -10.46 6.90
N ILE A 170 8.68 -10.10 8.08
CA ILE A 170 10.03 -10.42 8.53
C ILE A 170 9.91 -11.50 9.60
N PHE A 171 10.70 -12.58 9.49
CA PHE A 171 10.66 -13.69 10.43
C PHE A 171 11.84 -13.63 11.43
N PRO A 172 11.73 -14.29 12.60
CA PRO A 172 12.81 -14.35 13.60
C PRO A 172 14.14 -14.88 13.07
N ASP A 173 14.11 -15.76 12.07
CA ASP A 173 15.33 -16.26 11.43
C ASP A 173 15.99 -15.28 10.46
N GLY A 174 15.40 -14.09 10.28
CA GLY A 174 15.83 -13.05 9.35
C GLY A 174 15.38 -13.25 7.91
N SER A 175 14.64 -14.32 7.60
CA SER A 175 13.99 -14.46 6.29
C SER A 175 12.85 -13.47 6.13
N ILE A 176 12.55 -13.11 4.89
CA ILE A 176 11.53 -12.11 4.55
C ILE A 176 10.64 -12.66 3.44
N VAL A 177 9.32 -12.61 3.63
CA VAL A 177 8.33 -12.86 2.57
C VAL A 177 7.74 -11.53 2.14
N PHE A 178 7.64 -11.28 0.85
CA PHE A 178 7.20 -9.97 0.35
C PHE A 178 6.57 -10.03 -1.03
N THR A 179 5.84 -8.96 -1.36
CA THR A 179 5.32 -8.67 -2.69
C THR A 179 5.42 -7.17 -3.03
N PHE A 180 4.85 -6.78 -4.18
CA PHE A 180 4.83 -5.42 -4.69
C PHE A 180 3.42 -5.04 -5.16
N ASP A 181 3.13 -3.75 -5.23
CA ASP A 181 1.93 -3.29 -5.95
C ASP A 181 2.07 -3.62 -7.45
N GLY A 182 1.10 -4.38 -7.98
CA GLY A 182 1.15 -4.88 -9.35
C GLY A 182 2.25 -5.91 -9.58
N SER A 183 2.53 -6.73 -8.57
CA SER A 183 3.50 -7.82 -8.66
C SER A 183 3.12 -8.86 -9.73
N VAL A 184 4.11 -9.65 -10.09
CA VAL A 184 3.94 -10.89 -10.89
C VAL A 184 4.25 -12.13 -10.04
N SER A 185 4.63 -11.93 -8.77
CA SER A 185 4.91 -12.98 -7.81
C SER A 185 4.87 -12.52 -6.34
N ILE A 186 4.72 -13.51 -5.44
CA ILE A 186 5.17 -13.41 -4.05
C ILE A 186 6.49 -14.18 -3.91
N GLN A 187 7.39 -13.70 -3.06
CA GLN A 187 8.74 -14.23 -2.95
C GLN A 187 9.18 -14.32 -1.49
N LYS A 188 10.11 -15.23 -1.21
CA LYS A 188 10.81 -15.28 0.08
C LYS A 188 12.31 -15.18 -0.13
N PHE A 189 12.95 -14.32 0.66
CA PHE A 189 14.39 -14.22 0.75
C PHE A 189 14.88 -14.81 2.08
N THR A 190 16.05 -15.43 2.05
CA THR A 190 16.75 -15.90 3.24
C THR A 190 17.24 -14.71 4.07
N ALA A 191 17.75 -15.01 5.27
CA ALA A 191 18.47 -14.02 6.07
C ALA A 191 19.56 -13.30 5.28
N CYS A 192 20.22 -13.94 4.31
CA CYS A 192 21.34 -13.34 3.59
C CYS A 192 20.93 -12.51 2.36
N GLY A 193 19.63 -12.30 2.14
CA GLY A 193 19.13 -11.56 0.97
C GLY A 193 19.15 -12.38 -0.33
N GLU A 194 19.36 -13.70 -0.23
CA GLU A 194 19.24 -14.60 -1.36
C GLU A 194 17.80 -15.06 -1.51
N ARG A 195 17.29 -15.14 -2.75
CA ARG A 195 15.96 -15.67 -3.03
C ARG A 195 15.90 -17.16 -2.69
N ASP A 196 14.99 -17.53 -1.79
CA ASP A 196 14.68 -18.90 -1.39
C ASP A 196 13.69 -19.52 -2.38
N TRP A 197 12.53 -18.87 -2.54
CA TRP A 197 11.51 -19.29 -3.51
C TRP A 197 10.75 -18.10 -4.10
N THR A 198 10.06 -18.37 -5.22
CA THR A 198 9.17 -17.45 -5.92
C THR A 198 7.90 -18.20 -6.33
N THR A 199 6.75 -17.65 -5.98
CA THR A 199 5.44 -18.18 -6.37
C THR A 199 4.80 -17.24 -7.39
N PRO A 200 4.56 -17.71 -8.63
CA PRO A 200 3.89 -16.95 -9.69
C PRO A 200 2.51 -16.45 -9.26
N GLY A 201 2.18 -15.19 -9.55
CA GLY A 201 0.84 -14.67 -9.33
C GLY A 201 0.78 -13.17 -9.06
N HIS A 202 -0.40 -12.59 -9.21
CA HIS A 202 -0.63 -11.18 -8.91
C HIS A 202 -0.96 -10.99 -7.43
N PHE A 203 0.04 -11.20 -6.58
CA PHE A 203 -0.06 -10.98 -5.14
C PHE A 203 0.08 -9.50 -4.81
N HIS A 204 -0.58 -9.00 -3.77
CA HIS A 204 -0.57 -7.56 -3.52
C HIS A 204 -0.90 -7.15 -2.08
N HIS A 205 -0.50 -5.91 -1.76
CA HIS A 205 -0.88 -5.09 -0.59
C HIS A 205 -0.44 -5.57 0.80
N ALA A 206 -0.65 -6.84 1.15
CA ALA A 206 -0.41 -7.35 2.51
C ALA A 206 0.32 -8.69 2.47
N VAL A 207 1.25 -8.86 3.40
CA VAL A 207 1.88 -10.14 3.73
C VAL A 207 1.98 -10.16 5.25
N THR A 208 1.19 -11.01 5.90
CA THR A 208 1.10 -11.07 7.36
C THR A 208 1.23 -12.52 7.81
N ALA A 209 2.06 -12.81 8.81
CA ALA A 209 2.24 -14.17 9.31
C ALA A 209 0.94 -14.75 9.90
N ASP A 210 0.65 -16.02 9.62
CA ASP A 210 -0.37 -16.76 10.37
C ASP A 210 0.14 -17.08 11.79
N ILE A 211 -0.76 -17.50 12.68
CA ILE A 211 -0.53 -17.66 14.12
C ILE A 211 0.71 -18.53 14.47
N ASP A 212 1.03 -19.51 13.62
CA ASP A 212 2.15 -20.43 13.87
C ASP A 212 3.44 -20.06 13.13
N GLY A 213 3.43 -18.96 12.35
CA GLY A 213 4.56 -18.49 11.56
C GLY A 213 4.95 -19.39 10.39
N LYS A 214 4.17 -20.41 10.03
CA LYS A 214 4.49 -21.34 8.94
C LYS A 214 3.87 -20.95 7.61
N SER A 215 2.96 -20.00 7.62
CA SER A 215 2.31 -19.46 6.44
C SER A 215 2.09 -17.96 6.60
N VAL A 216 1.80 -17.30 5.49
CA VAL A 216 1.39 -15.89 5.46
C VAL A 216 0.04 -15.76 4.76
N TRP A 217 -0.75 -14.78 5.19
CA TRP A 217 -1.93 -14.31 4.48
C TRP A 217 -1.56 -13.12 3.59
N THR A 218 -2.11 -13.14 2.38
CA THR A 218 -1.94 -12.11 1.33
C THR A 218 -3.20 -12.10 0.46
N PHE A 219 -3.24 -11.23 -0.54
CA PHE A 219 -4.25 -11.25 -1.58
C PHE A 219 -3.70 -11.75 -2.90
N PHE A 220 -4.60 -12.27 -3.74
CA PHE A 220 -4.36 -12.71 -5.11
C PHE A 220 -5.50 -12.18 -6.00
N ASP A 221 -5.16 -11.63 -7.17
CA ASP A 221 -6.17 -11.03 -8.06
C ASP A 221 -7.16 -12.05 -8.66
N PRO A 222 -8.46 -11.69 -8.80
CA PRO A 222 -9.11 -10.50 -8.26
C PRO A 222 -9.75 -10.82 -6.89
N GLU A 223 -9.33 -10.12 -5.84
CA GLU A 223 -10.00 -10.10 -4.52
C GLU A 223 -10.12 -11.48 -3.83
N THR A 224 -9.05 -12.28 -3.89
CA THR A 224 -8.98 -13.58 -3.20
C THR A 224 -7.97 -13.52 -2.06
N ILE A 225 -8.43 -13.77 -0.84
CA ILE A 225 -7.56 -13.92 0.33
C ILE A 225 -6.82 -15.26 0.17
N THR A 226 -5.50 -15.26 0.21
CA THR A 226 -4.67 -16.43 -0.11
C THR A 226 -3.68 -16.70 1.02
N GLN A 227 -3.62 -17.95 1.46
CA GLN A 227 -2.63 -18.42 2.41
C GLN A 227 -1.47 -19.07 1.66
N VAL A 228 -0.24 -18.63 1.94
CA VAL A 228 0.98 -19.11 1.29
C VAL A 228 1.94 -19.70 2.32
N SER A 229 2.45 -20.90 2.05
CA SER A 229 3.45 -21.58 2.87
C SER A 229 4.78 -20.80 2.90
N VAL A 230 5.32 -20.57 4.09
CA VAL A 230 6.64 -19.92 4.27
C VAL A 230 7.78 -20.86 3.86
N SER A 231 7.61 -22.18 3.95
CA SER A 231 8.69 -23.13 3.68
C SER A 231 8.99 -23.31 2.20
N ASP A 232 7.97 -23.22 1.33
CA ASP A 232 8.11 -23.56 -0.09
C ASP A 232 7.28 -22.70 -1.06
N GLY A 233 6.54 -21.71 -0.55
CA GLY A 233 5.71 -20.82 -1.37
C GLY A 233 4.44 -21.47 -1.93
N SER A 234 4.11 -22.70 -1.52
CA SER A 234 2.87 -23.35 -1.98
C SER A 234 1.62 -22.62 -1.47
N ILE A 235 0.60 -22.53 -2.33
CA ILE A 235 -0.71 -22.00 -1.93
C ILE A 235 -1.41 -23.08 -1.09
N LEU A 236 -1.74 -22.74 0.15
CA LEU A 236 -2.35 -23.65 1.12
C LEU A 236 -3.87 -23.54 1.12
N ASP A 237 -4.39 -22.30 0.99
CA ASP A 237 -5.82 -22.01 1.03
C ASP A 237 -6.14 -20.73 0.25
N GLN A 238 -7.38 -20.62 -0.23
CA GLN A 238 -7.89 -19.47 -0.94
C GLN A 238 -9.36 -19.24 -0.61
N ILE A 239 -9.69 -18.01 -0.21
CA ILE A 239 -11.04 -17.56 0.11
C ILE A 239 -11.40 -16.43 -0.84
N SER A 240 -12.25 -16.72 -1.82
CA SER A 240 -12.69 -15.73 -2.80
C SER A 240 -13.79 -14.81 -2.25
N LEU A 241 -13.89 -13.59 -2.77
CA LEU A 241 -15.01 -12.69 -2.51
C LEU A 241 -16.38 -13.36 -2.74
N ALA A 242 -16.50 -14.20 -3.77
CA ALA A 242 -17.74 -14.90 -4.08
C ALA A 242 -18.16 -15.88 -2.96
N GLU A 243 -17.19 -16.57 -2.36
CA GLU A 243 -17.43 -17.45 -1.21
C GLU A 243 -17.85 -16.65 0.03
N ILE A 244 -17.19 -15.51 0.29
CA ILE A 244 -17.57 -14.61 1.39
C ILE A 244 -19.01 -14.12 1.20
N ILE A 245 -19.38 -13.64 0.01
CA ILE A 245 -20.75 -13.18 -0.27
C ILE A 245 -21.75 -14.33 -0.11
N SER A 246 -21.46 -15.49 -0.68
CA SER A 246 -22.33 -16.68 -0.60
C SER A 246 -22.55 -17.14 0.84
N ALA A 247 -21.51 -17.09 1.67
CA ALA A 247 -21.59 -17.40 3.08
C ALA A 247 -22.39 -16.32 3.86
N ASN A 248 -22.50 -15.09 3.38
CA ASN A 248 -23.10 -13.98 4.13
C ASN A 248 -24.25 -13.28 3.37
N PRO A 249 -25.36 -13.99 3.05
CA PRO A 249 -26.43 -13.48 2.17
C PRO A 249 -27.29 -12.35 2.77
N THR A 250 -26.98 -11.90 3.99
CA THR A 250 -27.69 -10.80 4.67
C THR A 250 -26.79 -9.56 4.89
N ILE A 251 -25.54 -9.62 4.42
CA ILE A 251 -24.55 -8.55 4.55
C ILE A 251 -24.40 -7.86 3.18
N ASP A 252 -25.40 -7.05 2.84
CA ASP A 252 -25.49 -6.41 1.51
C ASP A 252 -24.44 -5.31 1.27
N VAL A 253 -23.70 -4.89 2.30
CA VAL A 253 -22.60 -3.93 2.15
C VAL A 253 -21.52 -4.42 1.17
N LEU A 254 -21.37 -5.73 0.99
CA LEU A 254 -20.45 -6.33 0.01
C LEU A 254 -20.91 -6.15 -1.44
N GLU A 255 -22.19 -5.86 -1.67
CA GLU A 255 -22.84 -5.77 -2.98
C GLU A 255 -23.03 -4.31 -3.45
N VAL A 256 -22.86 -3.31 -2.57
CA VAL A 256 -23.21 -1.90 -2.85
C VAL A 256 -22.45 -1.27 -4.03
N ARG A 257 -21.31 -1.86 -4.42
CA ARG A 257 -20.52 -1.43 -5.59
C ARG A 257 -20.77 -2.28 -6.82
N ARG A 258 -21.93 -2.92 -6.89
CA ARG A 258 -22.43 -3.61 -8.07
C ARG A 258 -23.55 -2.81 -8.72
N LYS A 259 -23.43 -2.55 -10.02
CA LYS A 259 -24.45 -1.89 -10.82
C LYS A 259 -25.47 -2.92 -11.30
N HIS A 260 -26.73 -2.72 -10.98
CA HIS A 260 -27.84 -3.53 -11.46
C HIS A 260 -28.62 -2.82 -12.57
N SER A 261 -29.33 -3.59 -13.40
CA SER A 261 -30.18 -3.05 -14.46
C SER A 261 -31.55 -2.68 -13.91
N ASP A 262 -32.05 -1.49 -14.27
CA ASP A 262 -33.43 -1.07 -14.02
C ASP A 262 -34.36 -1.68 -15.08
N ASP A 263 -34.40 -3.01 -15.22
CA ASP A 263 -35.23 -3.70 -16.23
C ASP A 263 -36.74 -3.36 -16.08
N LEU A 264 -37.18 -2.26 -16.70
CA LEU A 264 -38.56 -1.78 -16.61
C LEU A 264 -39.56 -2.71 -17.30
N GLY A 265 -39.08 -3.61 -18.16
CA GLY A 265 -39.91 -4.53 -18.96
C GLY A 265 -40.08 -5.92 -18.34
N GLY A 266 -39.27 -6.26 -17.33
CA GLY A 266 -39.26 -7.57 -16.69
C GLY A 266 -39.03 -7.48 -15.17
N ASN A 267 -39.72 -8.31 -14.39
CA ASN A 267 -39.49 -8.44 -12.94
C ASN A 267 -38.58 -9.65 -12.66
N SER A 268 -37.41 -9.65 -13.30
CA SER A 268 -36.45 -10.75 -13.24
C SER A 268 -35.84 -10.86 -11.85
N ARG A 269 -35.81 -12.07 -11.28
CA ARG A 269 -35.20 -12.37 -9.98
C ARG A 269 -33.80 -12.96 -10.17
N ASN A 270 -32.96 -12.85 -9.15
CA ASN A 270 -31.61 -13.45 -9.12
C ASN A 270 -30.72 -12.98 -10.29
N THR A 271 -30.80 -11.70 -10.65
CA THR A 271 -29.95 -11.11 -11.69
C THR A 271 -28.58 -10.80 -11.13
N THR A 272 -27.53 -11.04 -11.90
CA THR A 272 -26.16 -10.62 -11.57
C THR A 272 -25.92 -9.22 -12.10
N GLY A 273 -25.50 -8.30 -11.23
CA GLY A 273 -25.05 -6.97 -11.63
C GLY A 273 -23.59 -6.99 -12.12
N THR A 274 -23.09 -5.83 -12.54
CA THR A 274 -21.69 -5.64 -12.93
C THR A 274 -20.93 -4.88 -11.86
N TRP A 275 -19.78 -5.37 -11.43
CA TRP A 275 -18.92 -4.65 -10.49
C TRP A 275 -18.45 -3.32 -11.07
N LEU A 276 -18.45 -2.28 -10.23
CA LEU A 276 -17.75 -1.04 -10.55
C LEU A 276 -16.24 -1.29 -10.59
N GLN A 277 -15.49 -0.41 -11.25
CA GLN A 277 -14.03 -0.45 -11.17
C GLN A 277 -13.58 -0.34 -9.71
N ASP A 278 -12.58 -1.15 -9.34
CA ASP A 278 -12.00 -1.17 -8.00
C ASP A 278 -13.09 -1.31 -6.92
N ALA A 279 -13.94 -2.33 -7.06
CA ALA A 279 -15.17 -2.44 -6.29
C ALA A 279 -14.91 -2.68 -4.80
N ILE A 280 -13.98 -3.56 -4.46
CA ILE A 280 -13.75 -3.97 -3.07
C ILE A 280 -12.42 -3.42 -2.57
N HIS A 281 -11.35 -3.67 -3.32
CA HIS A 281 -10.00 -3.24 -3.02
C HIS A 281 -9.57 -3.74 -1.64
N PHE A 282 -9.47 -5.06 -1.47
CA PHE A 282 -8.87 -5.60 -0.26
C PHE A 282 -7.41 -5.15 -0.17
N ASN A 283 -7.05 -4.56 0.96
CA ASN A 283 -5.74 -3.95 1.13
C ASN A 283 -5.04 -4.30 2.44
N ASP A 284 -5.69 -5.09 3.31
CA ASP A 284 -5.06 -5.61 4.51
C ASP A 284 -5.79 -6.86 5.04
N VAL A 285 -5.02 -7.81 5.56
CA VAL A 285 -5.49 -9.04 6.20
C VAL A 285 -4.59 -9.37 7.40
N ASP A 286 -5.18 -9.42 8.59
CA ASP A 286 -4.45 -9.67 9.84
C ASP A 286 -5.14 -10.77 10.68
N PRO A 287 -4.53 -11.95 10.85
CA PRO A 287 -5.10 -13.03 11.66
C PRO A 287 -4.98 -12.71 13.16
N LEU A 288 -6.08 -12.90 13.92
CA LEU A 288 -6.10 -12.66 15.36
C LEU A 288 -5.05 -13.54 16.08
N PRO A 289 -4.01 -12.96 16.71
CA PRO A 289 -2.98 -13.74 17.37
C PRO A 289 -3.54 -14.50 18.58
N ALA A 290 -3.08 -15.73 18.78
CA ALA A 290 -3.52 -16.55 19.90
C ALA A 290 -3.18 -15.95 21.29
N SER A 291 -2.13 -15.12 21.36
CA SER A 291 -1.68 -14.46 22.59
C SER A 291 -2.69 -13.44 23.14
N ILE A 292 -3.51 -12.84 22.27
CA ILE A 292 -4.48 -11.79 22.63
C ILE A 292 -5.93 -12.18 22.31
N ALA A 293 -6.17 -13.35 21.73
CA ALA A 293 -7.52 -13.79 21.38
C ALA A 293 -8.48 -13.82 22.58
N ASN A 294 -7.97 -14.04 23.79
CA ASN A 294 -8.78 -14.01 25.02
C ASN A 294 -9.26 -12.61 25.44
N GLN A 295 -8.83 -11.55 24.74
CA GLN A 295 -9.30 -10.17 24.96
C GLN A 295 -10.56 -9.85 24.14
N PHE A 296 -10.98 -10.75 23.25
CA PHE A 296 -12.11 -10.55 22.35
C PHE A 296 -13.19 -11.60 22.62
N ASP A 297 -14.34 -11.19 23.16
CA ASP A 297 -15.43 -12.11 23.51
C ASP A 297 -16.07 -12.76 22.27
N SER A 298 -16.04 -12.05 21.13
CA SER A 298 -16.75 -12.43 19.91
C SER A 298 -15.88 -13.15 18.86
N PHE A 299 -14.57 -13.26 19.08
CA PHE A 299 -13.60 -13.73 18.09
C PHE A 299 -12.74 -14.89 18.60
N GLU A 300 -12.15 -15.64 17.67
CA GLU A 300 -11.27 -16.76 17.95
C GLU A 300 -9.90 -16.55 17.28
N ALA A 301 -8.85 -17.13 17.87
CA ALA A 301 -7.51 -17.06 17.29
C ALA A 301 -7.51 -17.55 15.83
N GLY A 302 -7.00 -16.72 14.92
CA GLY A 302 -6.96 -16.98 13.48
C GLY A 302 -8.18 -16.50 12.70
N ASP A 303 -9.15 -15.87 13.34
CA ASP A 303 -10.12 -15.05 12.61
C ASP A 303 -9.37 -13.93 11.88
N LEU A 304 -9.79 -13.64 10.64
CA LEU A 304 -9.09 -12.70 9.77
C LEU A 304 -9.75 -11.32 9.87
N LEU A 305 -9.00 -10.32 10.32
CA LEU A 305 -9.38 -8.91 10.22
C LEU A 305 -9.02 -8.40 8.84
N ILE A 306 -10.00 -7.87 8.11
CA ILE A 306 -9.85 -7.52 6.70
C ILE A 306 -10.29 -6.08 6.49
N SER A 307 -9.49 -5.35 5.71
CA SER A 307 -9.87 -4.04 5.19
C SER A 307 -10.23 -4.11 3.70
N ALA A 308 -11.44 -3.63 3.38
CA ALA A 308 -11.94 -3.41 2.02
C ALA A 308 -12.07 -1.91 1.77
N ARG A 309 -10.99 -1.32 1.23
CA ARG A 309 -10.82 0.15 1.11
C ARG A 309 -11.93 0.81 0.32
N SER A 310 -12.39 0.20 -0.77
CA SER A 310 -13.35 0.84 -1.67
C SER A 310 -14.79 0.85 -1.17
N LEU A 311 -15.06 0.05 -0.14
CA LEU A 311 -16.31 0.02 0.61
C LEU A 311 -16.25 0.86 1.91
N ASN A 312 -15.07 1.37 2.30
CA ASN A 312 -14.82 1.88 3.65
C ASN A 312 -15.20 0.86 4.74
N LEU A 313 -14.95 -0.42 4.47
CA LEU A 313 -15.43 -1.54 5.27
C LEU A 313 -14.25 -2.25 5.94
N VAL A 314 -14.35 -2.44 7.25
CA VAL A 314 -13.50 -3.37 8.01
C VAL A 314 -14.38 -4.48 8.54
N PHE A 315 -13.92 -5.73 8.48
CA PHE A 315 -14.69 -6.87 8.97
C PHE A 315 -13.80 -8.00 9.48
N VAL A 316 -14.38 -8.84 10.33
CA VAL A 316 -13.75 -10.04 10.89
C VAL A 316 -14.39 -11.26 10.26
N LEU A 317 -13.57 -12.12 9.66
CA LEU A 317 -13.98 -13.30 8.92
C LEU A 317 -13.51 -14.58 9.61
N ASP A 318 -14.44 -15.50 9.82
CA ASP A 318 -14.12 -16.88 10.18
C ASP A 318 -13.49 -17.60 8.99
N ARG A 319 -12.19 -17.93 9.08
CA ARG A 319 -11.45 -18.52 7.95
C ARG A 319 -11.96 -19.89 7.49
N LYS A 320 -12.75 -20.61 8.28
CA LYS A 320 -13.23 -21.97 7.95
C LYS A 320 -14.63 -21.97 7.35
N SER A 321 -15.52 -21.18 7.92
CA SER A 321 -16.93 -21.09 7.53
C SER A 321 -17.21 -19.95 6.56
N HIS A 322 -16.22 -19.06 6.37
CA HIS A 322 -16.29 -17.82 5.58
C HIS A 322 -17.39 -16.86 6.08
N LYS A 323 -17.86 -17.04 7.31
CA LYS A 323 -18.86 -16.17 7.94
C LYS A 323 -18.19 -14.92 8.48
N ILE A 324 -18.77 -13.77 8.18
CA ILE A 324 -18.38 -12.51 8.79
C ILE A 324 -18.96 -12.48 10.21
N LYS A 325 -18.08 -12.45 11.22
CA LYS A 325 -18.44 -12.37 12.64
C LYS A 325 -18.78 -10.94 13.05
N TRP A 326 -18.13 -9.96 12.44
CA TRP A 326 -18.30 -8.53 12.75
C TRP A 326 -17.91 -7.67 11.54
N TRP A 327 -18.54 -6.50 11.35
CA TRP A 327 -18.15 -5.56 10.29
C TRP A 327 -18.55 -4.12 10.59
N ARG A 328 -17.75 -3.12 10.18
CA ARG A 328 -18.07 -1.69 10.36
C ARG A 328 -17.75 -0.86 9.12
N VAL A 329 -18.59 0.14 8.91
CA VAL A 329 -18.43 1.22 7.92
C VAL A 329 -18.67 2.54 8.63
N GLY A 330 -17.99 3.60 8.19
CA GLY A 330 -18.28 4.99 8.58
C GLY A 330 -17.47 5.51 9.77
N ALA A 331 -16.79 4.63 10.52
CA ALA A 331 -15.77 5.04 11.48
C ALA A 331 -14.49 5.54 10.80
N THR A 332 -14.21 5.03 9.59
CA THR A 332 -13.06 5.41 8.78
C THR A 332 -13.45 5.66 7.33
N GLN A 333 -12.53 6.25 6.56
CA GLN A 333 -12.71 6.52 5.15
C GLN A 333 -11.45 6.14 4.37
N ARG A 334 -11.59 5.18 3.46
CA ARG A 334 -10.54 4.65 2.58
C ARG A 334 -9.34 4.10 3.35
N GLN A 335 -9.62 3.47 4.48
CA GLN A 335 -8.66 3.00 5.47
C GLN A 335 -7.69 1.95 4.95
N HIS A 336 -6.62 1.77 5.70
CA HIS A 336 -5.63 0.71 5.61
C HIS A 336 -5.41 0.12 7.01
N ASP A 337 -4.66 -0.98 7.05
CA ASP A 337 -3.96 -1.48 8.24
C ASP A 337 -4.81 -1.49 9.52
N PRO A 338 -5.90 -2.27 9.54
CA PRO A 338 -6.56 -2.60 10.78
C PRO A 338 -5.75 -3.67 11.54
N ASP A 339 -5.41 -3.42 12.81
CA ASP A 339 -4.68 -4.38 13.65
C ASP A 339 -5.42 -4.69 14.94
N TRP A 340 -5.18 -5.88 15.47
CA TRP A 340 -5.66 -6.29 16.78
C TRP A 340 -4.85 -5.66 17.92
N LEU A 341 -5.53 -5.04 18.89
CA LEU A 341 -4.88 -4.47 20.07
C LEU A 341 -5.00 -5.40 21.30
N PRO A 342 -3.99 -5.41 22.20
CA PRO A 342 -3.98 -6.25 23.40
C PRO A 342 -5.02 -5.82 24.45
N ASP A 343 -5.71 -4.70 24.25
CA ASP A 343 -6.79 -4.21 25.12
C ASP A 343 -8.20 -4.58 24.59
N GLY A 344 -8.28 -5.45 23.57
CA GLY A 344 -9.54 -5.90 22.98
C GLY A 344 -10.13 -4.93 21.96
N ARG A 345 -9.43 -3.86 21.60
CA ARG A 345 -9.84 -2.94 20.52
C ARG A 345 -9.17 -3.30 19.19
N ILE A 346 -9.61 -2.64 18.13
CA ILE A 346 -9.03 -2.72 16.79
C ILE A 346 -8.49 -1.33 16.42
N SER A 347 -7.19 -1.20 16.17
CA SER A 347 -6.63 0.02 15.55
C SER A 347 -6.88 0.01 14.05
N ILE A 348 -6.98 1.19 13.44
CA ILE A 348 -7.15 1.33 11.99
C ILE A 348 -6.44 2.59 11.51
N PHE A 349 -5.63 2.45 10.46
CA PHE A 349 -5.10 3.59 9.73
C PHE A 349 -6.20 4.26 8.88
N ASN A 350 -6.73 5.38 9.36
CA ASN A 350 -7.78 6.13 8.70
C ASN A 350 -7.19 7.16 7.73
N ASN A 351 -7.09 6.80 6.44
CA ASN A 351 -6.53 7.68 5.42
C ASN A 351 -7.29 9.00 5.25
N ARG A 352 -8.61 8.99 5.46
CA ARG A 352 -9.50 10.15 5.30
C ARG A 352 -9.37 10.83 3.93
N MET A 353 -9.32 10.03 2.87
CA MET A 353 -9.19 10.57 1.51
C MET A 353 -10.19 11.70 1.24
N SER A 354 -9.70 12.87 0.80
CA SER A 354 -10.48 14.13 0.62
C SER A 354 -10.69 14.96 1.90
N ARG A 355 -9.91 14.69 2.95
CA ARG A 355 -9.72 15.53 4.15
C ARG A 355 -8.25 15.97 4.24
N ASP A 356 -7.95 16.78 5.25
CA ASP A 356 -6.64 17.42 5.39
C ASP A 356 -5.58 16.49 5.99
N PHE A 357 -5.94 15.70 7.01
CA PHE A 357 -5.02 14.85 7.76
C PHE A 357 -5.56 13.43 7.96
N SER A 358 -4.64 12.48 8.02
CA SER A 358 -4.94 11.08 8.37
C SER A 358 -5.03 10.93 9.89
N GLU A 359 -5.66 9.86 10.34
CA GLU A 359 -5.80 9.54 11.78
C GLU A 359 -5.42 8.08 12.00
N ILE A 360 -4.86 7.77 13.17
CA ILE A 360 -4.91 6.40 13.70
C ILE A 360 -6.06 6.36 14.68
N VAL A 361 -7.06 5.52 14.41
CA VAL A 361 -8.25 5.39 15.25
C VAL A 361 -8.28 4.02 15.90
N ALA A 362 -8.95 3.90 17.04
CA ALA A 362 -9.28 2.63 17.65
C ALA A 362 -10.79 2.48 17.77
N ILE A 363 -11.28 1.26 17.56
CA ILE A 363 -12.69 0.88 17.68
C ILE A 363 -12.80 -0.27 18.67
N ASP A 364 -13.70 -0.15 19.63
CA ASP A 364 -14.13 -1.26 20.47
C ASP A 364 -15.13 -2.13 19.68
N PRO A 365 -14.84 -3.43 19.44
CA PRO A 365 -15.69 -4.28 18.63
C PRO A 365 -17.00 -4.69 19.31
N ASP A 366 -17.16 -4.50 20.62
CA ASP A 366 -18.38 -4.86 21.35
C ASP A 366 -19.30 -3.64 21.56
N THR A 367 -18.72 -2.47 21.86
CA THR A 367 -19.48 -1.23 22.13
C THR A 367 -19.60 -0.32 20.90
N PHE A 368 -18.72 -0.50 19.91
CA PHE A 368 -18.54 0.36 18.73
C PHE A 368 -18.09 1.79 19.04
N GLU A 369 -17.63 2.03 20.27
CA GLU A 369 -17.01 3.31 20.61
C GLU A 369 -15.71 3.50 19.82
N THR A 370 -15.50 4.73 19.36
CA THR A 370 -14.32 5.10 18.58
C THR A 370 -13.51 6.17 19.28
N SER A 371 -12.19 6.11 19.12
CA SER A 371 -11.25 7.11 19.64
C SER A 371 -10.14 7.37 18.64
N VAL A 372 -9.62 8.60 18.61
CA VAL A 372 -8.43 8.95 17.83
C VAL A 372 -7.21 8.74 18.73
N LEU A 373 -6.31 7.85 18.32
CA LEU A 373 -5.04 7.59 19.01
C LEU A 373 -3.96 8.56 18.54
N VAL A 374 -3.96 8.90 17.25
CA VAL A 374 -3.05 9.88 16.63
C VAL A 374 -3.87 10.75 15.69
N ASP A 375 -3.90 12.06 15.94
CA ASP A 375 -4.43 13.06 15.00
C ASP A 375 -3.29 13.57 14.12
N GLY A 376 -3.36 13.32 12.81
CA GLY A 376 -2.33 13.75 11.88
C GLY A 376 -2.17 15.27 11.78
N ASN A 377 -3.16 16.06 12.21
CA ASN A 377 -3.04 17.51 12.27
C ASN A 377 -1.89 17.96 13.17
N ASP A 378 -1.67 17.26 14.29
CA ASP A 378 -0.65 17.63 15.28
C ASP A 378 0.78 17.42 14.76
N TYR A 379 0.94 16.56 13.75
CA TYR A 379 2.24 16.14 13.23
C TYR A 379 2.45 16.50 11.74
N GLY A 380 1.47 17.17 11.11
CA GLY A 380 1.51 17.45 9.67
C GLY A 380 1.44 16.20 8.80
N PHE A 381 0.75 15.16 9.28
CA PHE A 381 0.73 13.82 8.71
C PHE A 381 -0.54 13.56 7.89
N TYR A 382 -0.36 13.19 6.63
CA TYR A 382 -1.44 12.76 5.74
C TYR A 382 -0.92 11.76 4.71
N SER A 383 -1.53 10.57 4.68
CA SER A 383 -1.34 9.61 3.59
C SER A 383 -2.66 9.38 2.88
N ARG A 384 -2.80 9.91 1.65
CA ARG A 384 -4.04 9.80 0.86
C ARG A 384 -4.46 8.34 0.60
N ILE A 385 -3.48 7.46 0.43
CA ILE A 385 -3.61 6.01 0.19
C ILE A 385 -2.46 5.30 0.90
N ARG A 386 -2.59 3.99 1.16
CA ARG A 386 -1.58 3.19 1.86
C ARG A 386 -1.27 3.75 3.25
N GLY A 387 -0.16 3.33 3.83
CA GLY A 387 0.26 3.70 5.17
C GLY A 387 0.02 2.56 6.13
N LYS A 388 0.84 2.55 7.18
CA LYS A 388 0.86 1.52 8.20
C LYS A 388 0.94 2.18 9.58
N ALA A 389 0.41 1.53 10.59
CA ALA A 389 0.59 1.89 11.98
C ALA A 389 0.88 0.64 12.81
N GLN A 390 1.65 0.79 13.88
CA GLN A 390 1.90 -0.29 14.82
C GLN A 390 1.89 0.29 16.23
N ILE A 391 0.99 -0.22 17.07
CA ILE A 391 0.91 0.13 18.49
C ILE A 391 1.64 -0.98 19.24
N ILE A 392 2.59 -0.62 20.10
CA ILE A 392 3.35 -1.59 20.90
C ILE A 392 2.98 -1.50 22.38
N GLU A 393 3.38 -2.50 23.17
CA GLU A 393 2.94 -2.67 24.57
C GLU A 393 3.20 -1.47 25.49
N ASN A 394 4.26 -0.70 25.25
CA ASN A 394 4.58 0.49 26.06
C ASN A 394 3.70 1.72 25.72
N GLY A 395 2.78 1.59 24.76
CA GLY A 395 1.91 2.64 24.27
C GLY A 395 2.49 3.52 23.17
N SER A 396 3.74 3.31 22.73
CA SER A 396 4.28 3.99 21.55
C SER A 396 3.54 3.56 20.28
N ILE A 397 3.37 4.50 19.36
CA ILE A 397 2.70 4.31 18.08
C ILE A 397 3.68 4.65 16.95
N PHE A 398 4.00 3.66 16.13
CA PHE A 398 4.80 3.81 14.92
C PHE A 398 3.86 4.06 13.76
N VAL A 399 4.12 5.08 12.95
CA VAL A 399 3.26 5.47 11.84
C VAL A 399 4.10 5.68 10.59
N THR A 400 3.68 5.10 9.47
CA THR A 400 4.29 5.31 8.16
C THR A 400 3.34 6.05 7.23
N SER A 401 3.77 7.23 6.81
CA SER A 401 3.12 8.04 5.80
C SER A 401 3.69 7.76 4.42
N ALA A 402 3.13 6.76 3.75
CA ALA A 402 3.61 6.36 2.43
C ALA A 402 3.56 7.53 1.43
N GLN A 403 2.47 8.33 1.43
CA GLN A 403 2.36 9.47 0.52
C GLN A 403 3.13 10.73 0.96
N GLN A 404 3.91 10.66 2.04
CA GLN A 404 4.90 11.69 2.36
C GLN A 404 6.33 11.17 2.32
N GLY A 405 6.53 9.84 2.25
CA GLY A 405 7.87 9.25 2.30
C GLY A 405 8.51 9.40 3.68
N GLU A 406 7.68 9.38 4.72
CA GLU A 406 8.07 9.61 6.10
C GLU A 406 7.53 8.50 7.00
N ALA A 407 8.24 8.22 8.10
CA ALA A 407 7.73 7.40 9.17
C ALA A 407 8.16 8.00 10.53
N PHE A 408 7.38 7.81 11.57
CA PHE A 408 7.65 8.40 12.89
C PHE A 408 7.13 7.53 14.03
N GLU A 409 7.69 7.75 15.21
CA GLU A 409 7.25 7.17 16.48
C GLU A 409 6.69 8.28 17.36
N VAL A 410 5.46 8.09 17.83
CA VAL A 410 4.83 8.89 18.87
C VAL A 410 4.91 8.11 20.17
N ASP A 411 5.46 8.70 21.23
CA ASP A 411 5.49 8.05 22.55
C ASP A 411 4.11 8.08 23.23
N SER A 412 4.00 7.45 24.39
CA SER A 412 2.74 7.41 25.16
C SER A 412 2.27 8.77 25.70
N ASN A 413 3.08 9.83 25.59
CA ASN A 413 2.72 11.20 25.94
C ASN A 413 2.26 12.02 24.72
N GLY A 414 2.31 11.46 23.51
CA GLY A 414 1.99 12.18 22.28
C GLY A 414 3.17 12.98 21.70
N GLU A 415 4.41 12.72 22.12
CA GLU A 415 5.59 13.39 21.58
C GLU A 415 6.22 12.58 20.44
N VAL A 416 6.61 13.24 19.34
CA VAL A 416 7.40 12.59 18.29
C VAL A 416 8.84 12.43 18.80
N VAL A 417 9.23 11.19 19.06
CA VAL A 417 10.55 10.84 19.62
C VAL A 417 11.50 10.27 18.57
N PHE A 418 10.97 9.87 17.42
CA PHE A 418 11.74 9.46 16.25
C PHE A 418 10.98 9.84 14.98
N LYS A 419 11.68 10.35 13.97
CA LYS A 419 11.13 10.61 12.64
C LYS A 419 12.18 10.38 11.58
N VAL A 420 11.79 9.75 10.48
CA VAL A 420 12.61 9.55 9.29
C VAL A 420 11.92 10.13 8.06
N ALA A 421 12.70 10.70 7.16
CA ALA A 421 12.26 11.19 5.85
C ALA A 421 13.20 10.68 4.76
N ASN A 422 12.62 10.13 3.69
CA ASN A 422 13.36 9.55 2.58
C ASN A 422 13.40 10.52 1.39
N MET A 423 14.28 11.51 1.45
CA MET A 423 14.32 12.59 0.46
C MET A 423 14.88 12.09 -0.87
N LYS A 424 14.21 12.41 -1.98
CA LYS A 424 14.75 12.13 -3.32
C LYS A 424 15.97 13.04 -3.56
N PRO A 425 17.18 12.50 -3.83
CA PRO A 425 18.35 13.32 -4.12
C PRO A 425 18.13 14.17 -5.38
N GLY A 426 18.76 15.36 -5.39
CA GLY A 426 18.69 16.28 -6.54
C GLY A 426 17.40 17.12 -6.61
N THR A 427 16.49 17.02 -5.64
CA THR A 427 15.29 17.84 -5.58
C THR A 427 14.87 18.22 -4.15
N ASN A 428 14.12 19.31 -4.03
CA ASN A 428 13.58 19.84 -2.79
C ASN A 428 12.07 19.59 -2.59
N ASP A 429 11.40 19.01 -3.58
CA ASP A 429 9.93 18.92 -3.65
C ASP A 429 9.37 17.51 -3.52
N THR A 430 10.23 16.48 -3.54
CA THR A 430 9.79 15.09 -3.55
C THR A 430 10.65 14.21 -2.64
N ASN A 431 9.99 13.16 -2.16
CA ASN A 431 10.56 12.09 -1.37
C ASN A 431 10.39 10.77 -2.14
N TYR A 432 11.27 9.81 -1.89
CA TYR A 432 10.98 8.43 -2.22
C TYR A 432 10.00 7.84 -1.21
N VAL A 433 9.29 6.80 -1.63
CA VAL A 433 8.21 6.22 -0.83
C VAL A 433 8.79 5.29 0.23
N VAL A 434 8.41 5.51 1.48
CA VAL A 434 8.56 4.55 2.58
C VAL A 434 7.22 3.82 2.68
N SER A 435 7.21 2.50 2.46
CA SER A 435 5.98 1.72 2.49
C SER A 435 5.55 1.42 3.91
N GLU A 436 6.50 0.97 4.74
CA GLU A 436 6.24 0.44 6.08
C GLU A 436 7.43 0.74 6.99
N MET A 437 7.15 0.87 8.29
CA MET A 437 8.16 0.85 9.34
C MET A 437 7.67 -0.13 10.39
N LYS A 438 8.43 -1.19 10.63
CA LYS A 438 8.13 -2.16 11.69
C LYS A 438 9.09 -1.97 12.85
N TRP A 439 8.55 -1.86 14.06
CA TRP A 439 9.30 -2.05 15.29
C TRP A 439 9.33 -3.53 15.64
N LEU A 440 10.51 -4.04 15.99
CA LEU A 440 10.71 -5.42 16.42
C LEU A 440 11.37 -5.44 17.79
N PRO A 441 10.91 -6.29 18.73
CA PRO A 441 11.55 -6.48 20.04
C PRO A 441 13.05 -6.77 19.93
N GLN A 442 13.84 -6.39 20.93
CA GLN A 442 15.30 -6.61 20.88
C GLN A 442 15.70 -8.08 20.67
N ASP A 443 14.91 -8.99 21.25
CA ASP A 443 15.05 -10.45 21.19
C ASP A 443 14.33 -11.09 19.99
N PHE A 444 13.84 -10.29 19.04
CA PHE A 444 13.11 -10.78 17.88
C PHE A 444 13.91 -11.72 16.98
N PHE A 445 15.20 -11.43 16.78
CA PHE A 445 16.04 -12.17 15.84
C PHE A 445 16.88 -13.27 16.50
N ASP A 446 16.93 -14.42 15.84
CA ASP A 446 17.88 -15.48 16.13
C ASP A 446 19.29 -15.13 15.63
N GLU A 447 20.33 -15.80 16.15
CA GLU A 447 21.74 -15.59 15.77
C GLU A 447 22.00 -15.70 14.26
N ARG A 448 21.17 -16.51 13.55
CA ARG A 448 21.21 -16.75 12.10
C ARG A 448 21.21 -15.49 11.25
N ILE A 449 20.57 -14.41 11.71
CA ILE A 449 20.56 -13.14 10.97
C ILE A 449 21.98 -12.56 10.81
N PHE A 450 22.93 -12.90 11.68
CA PHE A 450 24.30 -12.38 11.66
C PHE A 450 25.32 -13.37 11.07
N GLU A 451 24.90 -14.57 10.66
CA GLU A 451 25.79 -15.62 10.14
C GLU A 451 26.14 -15.45 8.65
N CYS A 452 25.51 -14.49 7.97
CA CYS A 452 25.74 -14.25 6.55
C CYS A 452 27.18 -13.79 6.30
N ARG A 453 27.96 -14.64 5.62
CA ARG A 453 29.30 -14.26 5.17
C ARG A 453 29.16 -13.14 4.14
N THR A 454 29.81 -12.01 4.39
CA THR A 454 30.07 -11.01 3.36
C THR A 454 30.74 -11.71 2.19
N GLN A 455 30.10 -11.75 1.02
CA GLN A 455 30.83 -12.01 -0.21
C GLN A 455 31.78 -10.80 -0.37
N GLU A 456 33.07 -11.06 -0.13
CA GLU A 456 34.18 -10.11 -0.36
C GLU A 456 34.32 -9.76 -1.84
#